data_AF-A0A843R068-F1
#
_entry.id   AF-A0A843R068-F1
#
_cell.length_a   1.000
_cell.length_b   1.000
_cell.length_c   1.000
_cell.angle_alpha   90.00
_cell.angle_beta   90.00
_cell.angle_gamma   90.00
#
_symmetry.space_group_name_H-M   'P 1'
#
loop_
_entity.id
_entity.type
_entity.pdbx_description
1 polymer ?
#
loop_
_entity_poly.entity_id
_entity_poly.type
_entity_poly.pdbx_seq_one_letter_code
_entity_poly.pdbx_strand_id
1 'polypeptide(L)' 'MNYKQRRQLIQQLVEENHIATQEELLELLKQHGVVATQATVSRDIHSLNIAKVSSSDGQS' A
#
# COMPACT_ATOMS: atom_id res chain seq x y z
N MET A 1 8.25 8.15 -9.94
CA MET A 1 8.51 7.88 -8.51
C MET A 1 9.39 6.64 -8.39
N ASN A 2 10.47 6.66 -7.61
CA ASN A 2 11.27 5.46 -7.34
C ASN A 2 10.61 4.58 -6.26
N TYR A 3 10.92 3.28 -6.23
CA TYR A 3 10.30 2.32 -5.31
C TYR A 3 10.52 2.68 -3.83
N LYS A 4 11.68 3.24 -3.47
CA LYS A 4 11.97 3.69 -2.10
C LYS A 4 11.01 4.79 -1.64
N GLN A 5 10.81 5.81 -2.47
CA GLN A 5 9.92 6.93 -2.15
C GLN A 5 8.47 6.44 -2.03
N ARG A 6 8.03 5.56 -2.94
CA ARG A 6 6.69 4.97 -2.86
C ARG A 6 6.48 4.21 -1.55
N ARG A 7 7.47 3.41 -1.14
CA ARG A 7 7.43 2.65 0.12
C ARG A 7 7.39 3.53 1.36
N GLN A 8 8.09 4.66 1.35
CA GLN A 8 7.98 5.63 2.45
C GLN A 8 6.59 6.25 2.50
N LEU A 9 6.05 6.65 1.35
CA LEU A 9 4.69 7.17 1.26
C LEU A 9 3.66 6.12 1.73
N ILE A 10 3.81 4.86 1.35
CA ILE A 10 2.93 3.76 1.81
C ILE A 10 2.96 3.65 3.34
N GLN A 11 4.14 3.70 3.97
CA GLN A 11 4.26 3.69 5.44
C GLN A 11 3.49 4.85 6.05
N GLN A 12 3.76 6.08 5.58
CA GLN A 12 3.08 7.27 6.08
C GLN A 12 1.56 7.16 5.94
N LEU A 13 1.06 6.75 4.77
CA LEU A 13 -0.37 6.61 4.52
C LEU A 13 -1.02 5.60 5.47
N VAL A 14 -0.36 4.46 5.74
CA VAL A 14 -0.87 3.41 6.64
C VAL A 14 -0.79 3.83 8.12
N GLU A 15 0.14 4.71 8.47
CA GLU A 15 0.25 5.28 9.82
C GLU A 15 -0.79 6.39 10.06
N GLU A 16 -1.02 7.24 9.07
CA GLU A 16 -1.90 8.41 9.16
C GLU A 16 -3.37 8.10 8.87
N ASN A 17 -3.67 7.04 8.10
CA ASN A 17 -5.02 6.69 7.68
C ASN A 17 -5.38 5.27 8.12
N HIS A 18 -6.66 5.05 8.41
CA HIS A 18 -7.19 3.71 8.61
C HIS A 18 -7.40 3.05 7.24
N ILE A 19 -6.42 2.26 6.81
CA ILE A 19 -6.45 1.55 5.53
C ILE A 19 -6.67 0.06 5.82
N ALA A 20 -7.81 -0.48 5.38
CA ALA A 20 -8.14 -1.88 5.57
C ALA A 20 -7.78 -2.74 4.35
N THR A 21 -7.79 -2.15 3.15
CA THR A 21 -7.60 -2.88 1.88
C THR A 21 -6.51 -2.30 0.99
N GLN A 22 -5.98 -3.14 0.10
CA GLN A 22 -5.00 -2.70 -0.89
C GLN A 22 -5.59 -1.71 -1.90
N GLU A 23 -6.89 -1.80 -2.16
CA GLU A 23 -7.61 -0.87 -3.04
C GLU A 23 -7.66 0.52 -2.44
N GLU A 24 -7.96 0.66 -1.14
CA GLU A 24 -7.90 1.94 -0.44
C GLU A 24 -6.50 2.56 -0.47
N LEU A 25 -5.45 1.74 -0.28
CA LEU A 25 -4.07 2.22 -0.40
C LEU A 25 -3.76 2.71 -1.82
N LEU A 26 -4.26 2.02 -2.86
CA LEU A 26 -4.11 2.44 -4.25
C LEU A 26 -4.78 3.78 -4.51
N GLU A 27 -5.99 4.00 -3.98
CA GLU A 27 -6.70 5.26 -4.12
C GLU A 27 -5.94 6.42 -3.46
N LEU A 28 -5.45 6.22 -2.24
CA LEU A 28 -4.64 7.22 -1.54
C LEU A 28 -3.32 7.51 -2.26
N LEU A 29 -2.64 6.50 -2.79
CA LEU A 29 -1.44 6.68 -3.61
C LEU A 29 -1.75 7.50 -4.86
N LYS A 30 -2.88 7.21 -5.53
CA LYS A 30 -3.33 7.94 -6.72
C LYS A 30 -3.64 9.41 -6.40
N GLN A 31 -4.26 9.69 -5.25
CA GLN A 31 -4.49 11.06 -4.77
C GLN A 31 -3.19 11.83 -4.54
N HIS A 32 -2.11 11.14 -4.18
CA HIS A 32 -0.76 11.70 -4.04
C HIS A 32 0.04 11.71 -5.36
N GLY A 33 -0.61 11.47 -6.50
CA GLY A 33 0.03 11.45 -7.83
C GLY A 33 0.89 10.21 -8.10
N VAL A 34 0.77 9.16 -7.27
CA VAL A 34 1.49 7.90 -7.44
C VAL A 34 0.59 6.87 -8.11
N VAL A 35 0.86 6.57 -9.37
CA VAL A 35 0.20 5.50 -10.11
C VAL A 35 0.90 4.17 -9.80
N ALA A 36 0.18 3.24 -9.17
CA ALA A 36 0.62 1.88 -8.89
C ALA A 36 -0.49 0.89 -9.23
N THR A 37 -0.13 -0.39 -9.33
CA THR A 37 -1.08 -1.50 -9.51
C THR A 37 -1.20 -2.29 -8.22
N GLN A 38 -2.28 -3.08 -8.08
CA GLN A 38 -2.47 -3.97 -6.94
C GLN A 38 -1.26 -4.91 -6.73
N ALA A 39 -0.73 -5.51 -7.81
CA ALA A 39 0.46 -6.35 -7.72
C ALA A 39 1.73 -5.61 -7.28
N THR A 40 1.81 -4.29 -7.50
CA THR A 40 2.92 -3.45 -7.04
C THR A 40 2.78 -3.16 -5.56
N VAL A 41 1.58 -2.75 -5.15
CA VAL A 41 1.25 -2.42 -3.77
C VAL A 41 1.35 -3.65 -2.87
N SER A 42 0.83 -4.80 -3.30
CA SER A 42 0.99 -6.10 -2.63
C SER A 42 2.45 -6.42 -2.32
N ARG A 43 3.34 -6.30 -3.32
CA ARG A 43 4.78 -6.53 -3.15
C ARG A 43 5.42 -5.53 -2.19
N ASP A 44 4.98 -4.27 -2.18
CA ASP A 44 5.52 -3.26 -1.27
C ASP A 44 5.04 -3.47 0.16
N ILE A 45 3.76 -3.75 0.39
CA ILE A 45 3.20 -4.11 1.71
C ILE A 45 3.97 -5.30 2.29
N HIS A 46 4.15 -6.35 1.48
CA HIS A 46 4.88 -7.55 1.90
C HIS A 46 6.34 -7.22 2.22
N SER A 47 7.01 -6.43 1.37
CA SER A 47 8.39 -6.00 1.62
C SER A 47 8.54 -5.07 2.83
N LEU A 48 7.47 -4.38 3.23
CA LEU A 48 7.41 -3.47 4.37
C LEU A 48 6.92 -4.16 5.66
N ASN A 49 6.52 -5.44 5.59
CA ASN A 49 5.90 -6.17 6.71
C ASN A 49 4.67 -5.46 7.29
N ILE A 50 3.87 -4.81 6.44
CA ILE A 50 2.66 -4.11 6.87
C ILE A 50 1.51 -5.12 6.97
N ALA A 51 1.16 -5.52 8.20
CA ALA A 51 0.08 -6.48 8.44
C ALA A 51 -1.33 -5.86 8.38
N LYS A 52 -1.45 -4.53 8.56
CA LYS A 52 -2.76 -3.84 8.61
C LYS A 52 -3.50 -3.83 7.26
N VAL A 53 -2.76 -3.85 6.15
CA VAL A 53 -3.30 -3.86 4.79
C VAL A 53 -3.28 -5.30 4.27
N SER A 54 -3.89 -6.21 5.01
CA SER A 54 -4.08 -7.59 4.56
C SER A 54 -5.36 -7.64 3.75
N SER A 55 -5.25 -7.90 2.43
CA SER A 55 -6.43 -8.15 1.62
C SER A 55 -7.21 -9.31 2.21
N SER A 56 -8.51 -9.12 2.36
CA SER A 56 -9.47 -10.08 2.92
C SER A 56 -9.67 -11.36 2.09
N ASP A 57 -8.75 -11.71 1.21
CA ASP A 57 -8.83 -12.89 0.37
C ASP A 57 -7.45 -13.55 0.23
N GLY A 58 -7.31 -14.76 0.79
CA GLY A 58 -6.15 -15.61 0.56
C GLY A 58 -5.59 -16.28 1.80
N GLN A 59 -6.17 -17.43 2.14
CA GLN A 59 -5.57 -18.46 2.98
C GLN A 59 -4.11 -18.75 2.61
N SER A 60 -3.28 -18.91 3.62
CA SER A 60 -2.32 -20.00 3.77
C SER A 60 -2.10 -20.25 5.26
#